data_AF-A0A832G2I5-F1
#
_entry.id   AF-A0A832G2I5-F1
#
_cell.length_a   1.000
_cell.length_b   1.000
_cell.length_c   1.000
_cell.angle_alpha   90.00
_cell.angle_beta   90.00
_cell.angle_gamma   90.00
#
_symmetry.space_group_name_H-M   'P 1'
#
loop_
_entity.id
_entity.type
_entity.pdbx_description
1 polymer ?
#
loop_
_entity_poly.entity_id
_entity_poly.type
_entity_poly.pdbx_seq_one_letter_code
_entity_poly.pdbx_strand_id
1 'polypeptide(L)'
;MKDISFSPVIISERVIATTDTVKWHFAKCNNSKCNSIFLVHPEETPGDLGYLCPDCSRKTTTSHIVQCSSCKTVLNFIRVAPYEEKVVFTVPKCSHCIGTIEDEWEVEPLYQPDSYI
;
A
#
# COMPACT_ATOMS: atom_id res chain seq x y z
N MET A 1 -69.71 -34.90 6.69
CA MET A 1 -68.48 -34.89 7.52
C MET A 1 -67.37 -35.48 6.67
N LYS A 2 -66.43 -34.65 6.22
CA LYS A 2 -65.20 -35.08 5.53
C LYS A 2 -64.08 -34.26 6.16
N ASP A 3 -63.22 -34.94 6.91
CA ASP A 3 -62.07 -34.35 7.57
C ASP A 3 -61.06 -33.86 6.53
N ILE A 4 -60.66 -32.60 6.63
CA ILE A 4 -59.61 -32.01 5.81
C ILE A 4 -58.30 -32.24 6.56
N SER A 5 -57.44 -33.14 6.06
CA SER A 5 -56.11 -33.34 6.61
C SER A 5 -55.17 -32.21 6.17
N PHE A 6 -54.72 -31.40 7.12
CA PHE A 6 -53.64 -30.43 6.91
C PHE A 6 -52.29 -31.13 7.01
N SER A 7 -51.60 -31.28 5.88
CA SER A 7 -50.19 -31.70 5.85
C SER A 7 -49.31 -30.52 6.26
N PRO A 8 -48.36 -30.69 7.20
CA PRO A 8 -47.43 -29.63 7.55
C PRO A 8 -46.46 -29.37 6.38
N VAL A 9 -46.39 -28.11 5.95
CA VAL A 9 -45.37 -27.63 5.01
C VAL A 9 -44.04 -27.61 5.76
N ILE A 10 -43.15 -28.56 5.46
CA ILE A 10 -41.78 -28.53 5.97
C ILE A 10 -41.01 -27.46 5.21
N ILE A 11 -40.87 -26.28 5.84
CA ILE A 11 -39.95 -25.25 5.40
C ILE A 11 -38.55 -25.80 5.65
N SER A 12 -37.91 -26.33 4.61
CA SER A 12 -36.48 -26.65 4.66
C SER A 12 -35.73 -25.34 4.90
N GLU A 13 -35.22 -25.15 6.11
CA GLU A 13 -34.22 -24.12 6.40
C GLU A 13 -33.03 -24.39 5.47
N ARG A 14 -32.97 -23.66 4.36
CA ARG A 14 -31.74 -23.53 3.60
C ARG A 14 -30.79 -22.77 4.49
N VAL A 15 -29.87 -23.50 5.12
CA VAL A 15 -28.68 -22.94 5.73
C VAL A 15 -27.95 -22.18 4.62
N ILE A 16 -28.11 -20.85 4.60
CA ILE A 16 -27.30 -19.98 3.75
C ILE A 16 -25.92 -20.09 4.35
N ALA A 17 -25.05 -20.89 3.72
CA ALA A 17 -23.65 -20.90 4.07
C ALA A 17 -23.17 -19.45 4.00
N THR A 18 -22.74 -18.90 5.14
CA THR A 18 -22.01 -17.64 5.17
C THR A 18 -20.64 -17.93 4.58
N THR A 19 -20.55 -17.95 3.26
CA THR A 19 -19.25 -17.93 2.59
C THR A 19 -18.61 -16.62 3.02
N ASP A 20 -17.54 -16.71 3.82
CA ASP A 20 -16.70 -15.56 4.14
C ASP A 20 -16.24 -14.96 2.82
N THR A 21 -16.85 -13.83 2.46
CA THR A 21 -16.43 -13.09 1.28
C THR A 21 -15.22 -12.30 1.71
N VAL A 22 -14.03 -12.80 1.39
CA VAL A 22 -12.78 -12.06 1.53
C VAL A 22 -12.94 -10.72 0.79
N LYS A 23 -13.07 -9.62 1.53
CA LYS A 23 -13.37 -8.29 0.98
C LYS A 23 -12.07 -7.62 0.53
N TRP A 24 -11.59 -8.00 -0.65
CA TRP A 24 -10.49 -7.31 -1.33
C TRP A 24 -10.72 -5.80 -1.36
N HIS A 25 -9.65 -5.03 -1.21
CA HIS A 25 -9.72 -3.57 -1.28
C HIS A 25 -8.78 -3.04 -2.37
N PHE A 26 -9.12 -1.87 -2.89
CA PHE A 26 -8.29 -1.18 -3.87
C PHE A 26 -7.30 -0.26 -3.15
N ALA A 27 -6.04 -0.31 -3.56
CA ALA A 27 -5.01 0.61 -3.11
C ALA A 27 -4.48 1.42 -4.30
N LYS A 28 -4.23 2.71 -4.07
CA LYS A 28 -3.47 3.55 -5.00
C LYS A 28 -1.99 3.36 -4.72
N CYS A 29 -1.18 3.27 -5.79
CA CYS A 29 0.27 3.26 -5.68
C CYS A 29 0.76 4.51 -4.93
N ASN A 30 1.65 4.31 -3.97
CA ASN A 30 2.15 5.34 -3.09
C ASN A 30 3.27 6.20 -3.72
N ASN A 31 3.69 5.88 -4.94
CA ASN A 31 4.56 6.75 -5.73
C ASN A 31 3.73 7.90 -6.32
N SER A 32 4.04 9.15 -5.97
CA SER A 32 3.32 10.35 -6.42
C SER A 32 3.24 10.49 -7.94
N LYS A 33 4.26 10.00 -8.65
CA LYS A 33 4.32 10.02 -10.12
C LYS A 33 3.62 8.81 -10.76
N CYS A 34 3.08 7.89 -9.95
CA CYS A 34 2.35 6.71 -10.40
C CYS A 34 0.86 6.83 -10.04
N ASN A 35 0.00 6.73 -11.05
CA ASN A 35 -1.45 6.76 -10.86
C ASN A 35 -2.11 5.36 -10.93
N SER A 36 -1.32 4.30 -10.70
CA SER A 36 -1.83 2.94 -10.71
C SER A 36 -2.70 2.66 -9.47
N ILE A 37 -3.82 1.98 -9.68
CA ILE A 37 -4.69 1.42 -8.63
C ILE A 37 -4.70 -0.09 -8.82
N PHE A 38 -4.60 -0.85 -7.73
CA PHE A 38 -4.52 -2.31 -7.76
C PHE A 38 -5.26 -2.94 -6.59
N LEU A 39 -5.55 -4.24 -6.71
CA LEU A 39 -6.22 -5.04 -5.68
C LEU A 39 -5.21 -5.50 -4.63
N VAL A 40 -5.63 -5.44 -3.37
CA VAL A 40 -4.84 -5.81 -2.19
C VAL A 40 -5.65 -6.80 -1.35
N HIS A 41 -4.98 -7.84 -0.88
CA HIS A 41 -5.62 -8.85 -0.04
C HIS A 41 -5.97 -8.22 1.32
N PRO A 42 -7.08 -8.59 1.97
CA PRO A 42 -7.47 -7.98 3.25
C PRO A 42 -6.46 -8.14 4.39
N GLU A 43 -5.60 -9.15 4.29
CA GLU A 43 -4.53 -9.43 5.26
C GLU A 43 -3.23 -8.68 4.95
N GLU A 44 -3.09 -8.13 3.74
CA GLU A 44 -1.93 -7.32 3.38
C GLU A 44 -2.05 -5.95 4.04
N THR A 45 -0.97 -5.55 4.71
CA THR A 45 -0.83 -4.21 5.31
C THR A 45 0.20 -3.41 4.51
N PRO A 46 0.05 -2.07 4.43
CA PRO A 46 1.06 -1.24 3.79
C PRO A 46 2.35 -1.33 4.61
N GLY A 47 3.46 -1.74 3.97
CA GLY A 47 4.79 -1.70 4.60
C GLY A 47 5.32 -0.28 4.78
N ASP A 48 6.60 -0.12 5.13
CA ASP A 48 7.22 1.19 5.39
C ASP A 48 7.12 2.19 4.24
N LEU A 49 7.08 1.68 3.00
CA LEU A 49 6.97 2.44 1.76
C LEU A 49 5.53 2.59 1.26
N GLY A 50 4.54 2.13 2.03
CA GLY A 50 3.14 2.08 1.63
C GLY A 50 2.84 1.01 0.57
N TYR A 51 1.67 1.11 -0.03
CA TYR A 51 1.25 0.22 -1.13
C TYR A 51 1.92 0.62 -2.44
N LEU A 52 2.75 -0.27 -3.01
CA LEU A 52 3.41 -0.04 -4.29
C LEU A 52 2.88 -0.99 -5.35
N CYS A 53 2.59 -0.47 -6.54
CA CYS A 53 2.27 -1.31 -7.69
C CYS A 53 3.51 -2.16 -8.09
N PRO A 54 3.34 -3.26 -8.84
CA PRO A 54 4.44 -4.15 -9.20
C PRO A 54 5.64 -3.45 -9.87
N ASP A 55 5.38 -2.45 -10.71
CA ASP A 55 6.44 -1.68 -11.37
C ASP A 55 7.22 -0.78 -10.41
N CYS A 56 6.55 -0.14 -9.46
CA CYS A 56 7.23 0.69 -8.46
C CYS A 56 7.95 -0.17 -7.43
N SER A 57 7.38 -1.33 -7.07
CA SER A 57 8.04 -2.32 -6.23
C SER A 57 9.38 -2.77 -6.82
N ARG A 58 9.43 -3.07 -8.13
CA ARG A 58 10.69 -3.40 -8.82
C ARG A 58 11.71 -2.24 -8.83
N LYS A 59 11.27 -0.99 -8.85
CA LYS A 59 12.19 0.17 -8.75
C LYS A 59 12.84 0.25 -7.37
N THR A 60 12.16 -0.23 -6.32
CA THR A 60 12.76 -0.24 -4.98
C THR A 60 14.01 -1.10 -4.90
N THR A 61 14.24 -2.07 -5.80
CA THR A 61 15.44 -2.91 -5.76
C THR A 61 16.62 -2.32 -6.54
N THR A 62 16.38 -1.27 -7.34
CA THR A 62 17.38 -0.71 -8.28
C THR A 62 17.56 0.80 -8.14
N SER A 63 16.84 1.43 -7.22
CA SER A 63 16.80 2.87 -7.03
C SER A 63 16.84 3.24 -5.55
N HIS A 64 17.53 4.32 -5.21
CA HIS A 64 17.26 5.08 -3.99
C HIS A 64 15.83 5.58 -4.03
N ILE A 65 15.27 5.77 -2.84
CA ILE A 65 13.88 6.15 -2.67
C ILE A 65 13.85 7.48 -1.95
N VAL A 66 13.16 8.46 -2.52
CA VAL A 66 12.86 9.71 -1.81
C VAL A 66 11.44 9.61 -1.30
N GLN A 67 11.25 9.71 0.02
CA GLN A 67 9.99 9.47 0.70
C GLN A 67 9.63 10.63 1.64
N CYS A 68 8.36 11.00 1.71
CA CYS A 68 7.88 11.90 2.75
C CYS A 68 7.79 11.15 4.10
N SER A 69 8.42 11.66 5.15
CA SER A 69 8.38 11.03 6.47
C SER A 69 7.00 11.12 7.11
N SER A 70 6.24 12.20 6.83
CA SER A 70 4.91 12.48 7.38
C SER A 70 3.81 11.59 6.80
N CYS A 71 3.70 11.48 5.47
CA CYS A 71 2.62 10.72 4.82
C CYS A 71 3.09 9.43 4.13
N LYS A 72 4.38 9.09 4.24
CA LYS A 72 5.02 7.93 3.60
C LYS A 72 5.00 7.92 2.08
N THR A 73 4.44 8.94 1.40
CA THR A 73 4.42 9.04 -0.06
C THR A 73 5.83 8.96 -0.64
N VAL A 74 6.02 8.09 -1.64
CA VAL A 74 7.26 8.02 -2.41
C VAL A 74 7.23 9.13 -3.46
N LEU A 75 8.15 10.08 -3.36
CA LEU A 75 8.22 11.26 -4.23
C LEU A 75 9.07 11.00 -5.48
N ASN A 76 10.11 10.18 -5.33
CA ASN A 76 11.01 9.91 -6.44
C ASN A 76 11.78 8.60 -6.28
N PHE A 77 12.26 8.09 -7.42
CA PHE A 77 13.22 7.01 -7.51
C PHE A 77 14.47 7.52 -8.24
N ILE A 78 15.63 7.39 -7.62
CA ILE A 78 16.92 7.81 -8.19
C ILE A 78 17.75 6.55 -8.45
N ARG A 79 18.25 6.36 -9.67
CA ARG A 79 19.04 5.15 -10.00
C ARG A 79 20.29 5.07 -9.12
N VAL A 80 20.52 3.89 -8.56
CA VAL A 80 21.73 3.57 -7.78
C VAL A 80 22.88 3.26 -8.74
N ALA A 81 24.10 3.72 -8.43
CA ALA A 81 25.30 3.31 -9.17
C ALA A 81 25.69 1.84 -8.86
N PRO A 82 26.43 1.12 -9.72
CA PRO A 82 26.69 -0.33 -9.57
C PRO A 82 27.46 -0.78 -8.31
N TYR A 83 27.81 0.10 -7.38
CA TYR A 83 28.50 -0.23 -6.11
C TYR A 83 28.02 0.65 -4.94
N GLU A 84 26.93 1.37 -5.13
CA GLU A 84 26.37 2.26 -4.12
C GLU A 84 25.31 1.51 -3.31
N GLU A 85 25.30 1.74 -2.00
CA GLU A 85 24.26 1.16 -1.15
C GLU A 85 22.95 1.90 -1.35
N LYS A 86 21.85 1.13 -1.39
CA LYS A 86 20.53 1.72 -1.51
C LYS A 86 20.18 2.47 -0.23
N VAL A 87 19.81 3.74 -0.39
CA VAL A 87 19.37 4.61 0.70
C VAL A 87 17.91 5.05 0.47
N VAL A 88 17.16 5.16 1.56
CA VAL A 88 15.87 5.85 1.60
C VAL A 88 16.13 7.25 2.13
N PHE A 89 16.01 8.24 1.26
CA PHE A 89 16.05 9.65 1.61
C PHE A 89 14.68 10.09 2.09
N THR A 90 14.65 10.93 3.12
CA THR A 90 13.38 11.43 3.65
C THR A 90 13.29 12.94 3.55
N VAL A 91 12.10 13.43 3.21
CA VAL A 91 11.72 14.84 3.37
C VAL A 91 10.70 14.94 4.51
N PRO A 92 10.73 16.00 5.34
CA PRO A 92 9.82 16.13 6.48
C PRO A 92 8.33 16.16 6.07
N LYS A 93 8.04 16.88 4.99
CA LYS A 93 6.70 17.11 4.44
C LYS A 93 6.78 17.19 2.93
N CYS A 94 5.64 17.10 2.25
CA CYS A 94 5.57 17.22 0.79
C CYS A 94 4.24 17.83 0.35
N SER A 95 4.16 18.17 -0.94
CA SER A 95 2.97 18.72 -1.59
C SER A 95 1.73 17.81 -1.54
N HIS A 96 1.91 16.53 -1.21
CA HIS A 96 0.81 15.56 -1.08
C HIS A 96 0.24 15.44 0.33
N CYS A 97 0.83 16.12 1.32
CA CYS A 97 0.30 16.18 2.69
C CYS A 97 0.06 17.62 3.14
N ILE A 98 0.81 18.09 4.12
CA ILE A 98 0.73 19.43 4.71
C ILE A 98 1.91 20.32 4.31
N GLY A 99 2.78 19.86 3.41
CA GLY A 99 3.94 20.60 2.93
C GLY A 99 3.70 21.26 1.58
N THR A 100 4.74 21.91 1.08
CA THR A 100 4.78 22.52 -0.26
C THR A 100 5.79 21.80 -1.16
N ILE A 101 5.95 22.30 -2.39
CA ILE A 101 6.95 21.76 -3.32
C ILE A 101 8.38 22.15 -2.90
N GLU A 102 8.54 23.28 -2.21
CA GLU A 102 9.81 23.75 -1.66
C GLU A 102 10.32 22.81 -0.55
N ASP A 103 9.42 22.28 0.28
CA ASP A 103 9.76 21.29 1.31
C ASP A 103 10.34 20.00 0.71
N GLU A 104 10.06 19.70 -0.57
CA GLU A 104 10.61 18.53 -1.25
C GLU A 104 12.06 18.72 -1.70
N TRP A 105 12.60 19.94 -1.62
CA TRP A 105 13.99 20.25 -1.98
C TRP A 105 14.96 19.99 -0.83
N GLU A 106 14.46 19.96 0.41
CA GLU A 106 15.23 19.67 1.62
C GLU A 106 15.32 18.16 1.84
N VAL A 107 16.23 17.51 1.12
CA VAL A 107 16.45 16.07 1.25
C VAL A 107 17.56 15.80 2.26
N GLU A 108 17.19 15.30 3.44
CA GLU A 108 18.17 14.85 4.43
C GLU A 108 18.63 13.42 4.10
N PRO A 109 19.95 13.18 3.92
CA PRO A 109 20.48 11.83 3.87
C PRO A 109 20.41 11.18 5.26
N LEU A 110 19.76 10.02 5.35
CA LEU A 110 19.94 9.11 6.49
C LEU A 110 21.33 8.47 6.37
N TYR A 111 22.37 9.16 6.84
CA TYR A 111 23.67 8.53 7.03
C TYR A 111 23.56 7.47 8.14
N GLN A 112 23.77 6.20 7.80
CA GLN A 112 23.95 5.18 8.83
C GLN A 112 25.23 5.51 9.64
N PRO A 113 25.20 5.43 10.98
CA PRO A 113 26.26 5.97 11.83
C PRO A 113 27.61 5.23 11.80
N ASP A 114 27.79 4.18 11.00
CA ASP A 114 28.98 3.31 11.10
C ASP A 114 29.97 3.44 9.91
N SER A 115 30.09 4.63 9.32
CA SER A 115 31.09 4.90 8.27
C SER A 115 32.01 6.07 8.60
N TYR A 116 32.67 6.00 9.76
CA TYR A 116 33.92 6.73 9.98
C TYR A 116 35.06 5.72 10.10
N ILE A 117 36.09 5.96 9.29
CA ILE A 117 37.31 5.17 9.07
C ILE A 117 38.10 5.01 10.37
#